data_AF-A0A7Y5QNK6-F1
#
_entry.id   AF-A0A7Y5QNK6-F1
#
_cell.length_a   1.000
_cell.length_b   1.000
_cell.length_c   1.000
_cell.angle_alpha   90.00
_cell.angle_beta   90.00
_cell.angle_gamma   90.00
#
_symmetry.space_group_name_H-M   'P 1'
#
loop_
_entity.id
_entity.type
_entity.pdbx_description
1 polymer ?
#
loop_
_entity_poly.entity_id
_entity_poly.type
_entity_poly.pdbx_seq_one_letter_code
_entity_poly.pdbx_strand_id
1 'polypeptide(L)'
;MVTTMMMRKTFLAVATAGLAALAACSTDPTAPEEQALFDDETIDLVPDYAISSAAVVDGAGIGGAGLPDELRLTADQKAEIAALHEAFRQEHEDEIAALRAIERQIRDLRRSGGSRDEIRALFGEARAILDGMADDFAALQSAIWAVYTPAQRAWIEAHRPRVCGPNGPPRLTDEQVAAIRALRQAFQESVADELAAIKAAHEAARAARQAGASEAEIRAILEDVKDEMEAVRAAERKLHEDIMALLTPEQRAAWCVVRRHVAPGGPRHP
;
A
#
# COMPACT_ATOMS: atom_id res chain seq x y z
N MET A 1 44.58 -39.05 -46.20
CA MET A 1 43.19 -39.07 -46.68
C MET A 1 42.37 -39.84 -45.66
N VAL A 2 41.62 -39.13 -44.83
CA VAL A 2 40.15 -38.98 -44.94
C VAL A 2 39.48 -40.34 -44.70
N THR A 3 39.20 -40.66 -43.44
CA THR A 3 37.87 -40.61 -42.80
C THR A 3 37.08 -41.90 -43.05
N THR A 4 36.47 -42.48 -41.99
CA THR A 4 35.04 -42.86 -41.92
C THR A 4 34.80 -43.97 -40.88
N MET A 5 34.09 -43.59 -39.79
CA MET A 5 33.06 -44.34 -39.03
C MET A 5 33.44 -45.70 -38.38
N MET A 6 32.85 -46.18 -37.28
CA MET A 6 31.62 -45.86 -36.56
C MET A 6 31.68 -46.55 -35.17
N MET A 7 31.30 -45.80 -34.13
CA MET A 7 30.28 -46.11 -33.11
C MET A 7 30.20 -47.45 -32.35
N ARG A 8 29.90 -47.27 -31.04
CA ARG A 8 28.99 -48.06 -30.17
C ARG A 8 29.51 -49.43 -29.69
N LYS A 9 29.28 -49.90 -28.47
CA LYS A 9 28.32 -49.60 -27.38
C LYS A 9 28.69 -50.53 -26.20
N THR A 10 28.63 -50.06 -24.95
CA THR A 10 28.11 -50.72 -23.71
C THR A 10 28.64 -49.91 -22.50
N PHE A 11 27.91 -49.03 -21.81
CA PHE A 11 26.65 -49.06 -21.04
C PHE A 11 26.67 -49.87 -19.73
N LEU A 12 26.34 -49.14 -18.63
CA LEU A 12 25.95 -49.53 -17.25
C LEU A 12 27.04 -50.14 -16.34
N ALA A 13 27.16 -49.84 -15.04
CA ALA A 13 26.45 -48.96 -14.11
C ALA A 13 27.24 -48.94 -12.79
N VAL A 14 27.07 -47.91 -11.95
CA VAL A 14 26.65 -48.00 -10.53
C VAL A 14 26.72 -46.58 -9.96
N ALA A 15 25.61 -46.19 -9.34
CA ALA A 15 25.30 -44.87 -8.85
C ALA A 15 25.64 -44.70 -7.35
N THR A 16 25.45 -43.46 -6.90
CA THR A 16 25.04 -43.02 -5.54
C THR A 16 26.07 -43.07 -4.40
N ALA A 17 26.63 -41.90 -4.09
CA ALA A 17 26.67 -41.34 -2.73
C ALA A 17 27.07 -39.84 -2.78
N GLY A 18 26.30 -38.98 -2.09
CA GLY A 18 26.79 -37.68 -1.63
C GLY A 18 26.23 -36.43 -2.31
N LEU A 19 24.91 -36.19 -2.22
CA LEU A 19 24.34 -34.85 -2.34
C LEU A 19 23.48 -34.57 -1.11
N ALA A 20 24.16 -34.15 -0.04
CA ALA A 20 23.57 -33.57 1.15
C ALA A 20 24.43 -32.36 1.55
N ALA A 21 24.23 -31.25 0.87
CA ALA A 21 24.53 -29.89 1.34
C ALA A 21 23.97 -28.89 0.31
N LEU A 22 23.48 -27.74 0.80
CA LEU A 22 22.98 -26.57 0.06
C LEU A 22 21.46 -26.50 -0.17
N ALA A 23 20.72 -26.51 0.93
CA ALA A 23 19.49 -25.72 1.06
C ALA A 23 19.64 -24.82 2.29
N ALA A 24 20.55 -23.84 2.22
CA ALA A 24 20.67 -22.78 3.21
C ALA A 24 21.13 -21.51 2.48
N CYS A 25 20.30 -20.46 2.57
CA CYS A 25 20.48 -19.10 2.04
C CYS A 25 20.54 -19.00 0.50
N SER A 26 19.38 -18.85 -0.17
CA SER A 26 19.38 -18.30 -1.52
C SER A 26 19.83 -16.84 -1.45
N THR A 27 21.08 -16.58 -1.80
CA THR A 27 21.62 -15.24 -2.09
C THR A 27 21.25 -14.78 -3.49
N ASP A 28 20.23 -15.39 -4.11
CA ASP A 28 19.84 -15.08 -5.48
C ASP A 28 19.45 -13.59 -5.57
N PRO A 29 19.96 -12.86 -6.57
CA PRO A 29 19.54 -11.49 -6.83
C PRO A 29 18.04 -11.48 -7.06
N THR A 30 17.35 -10.43 -6.61
CA THR A 30 15.94 -10.22 -6.98
C THR A 30 15.88 -10.09 -8.49
N ALA A 31 15.41 -11.15 -9.17
CA ALA A 31 15.34 -11.18 -10.62
C ALA A 31 14.52 -9.98 -11.13
N PRO A 32 14.94 -9.33 -12.23
CA PRO A 32 14.19 -8.25 -12.84
C PRO A 32 13.09 -8.86 -13.71
N GLU A 33 12.09 -9.50 -13.11
CA GLU A 33 10.89 -9.92 -13.86
C GLU A 33 9.82 -8.84 -13.74
N GLU A 34 9.67 -8.04 -14.80
CA GLU A 34 8.43 -7.42 -15.31
C GLU A 34 7.46 -6.69 -14.34
N GLN A 35 7.85 -6.45 -13.10
CA GLN A 35 7.10 -5.72 -12.07
C GLN A 35 7.28 -4.19 -12.14
N ALA A 36 7.94 -3.69 -13.20
CA ALA A 36 8.05 -2.25 -13.47
C ALA A 36 6.71 -1.58 -13.86
N LEU A 37 5.64 -2.36 -14.03
CA LEU A 37 4.30 -1.84 -14.40
C LEU A 37 3.43 -1.44 -13.19
N PHE A 38 3.84 -1.74 -11.96
CA PHE A 38 3.17 -1.32 -10.72
C PHE A 38 4.18 -0.79 -9.69
N ASP A 39 5.03 0.15 -10.11
CA ASP A 39 5.98 0.88 -9.25
C ASP A 39 5.26 1.81 -8.22
N ASP A 40 3.98 1.54 -7.93
CA ASP A 40 3.15 2.11 -6.87
C ASP A 40 3.05 1.16 -5.66
N GLU A 41 3.88 0.11 -5.60
CA GLU A 41 4.25 -0.56 -4.35
C GLU A 41 5.35 0.26 -3.64
N THR A 42 5.11 1.57 -3.45
CA THR A 42 5.87 2.38 -2.51
C THR A 42 5.57 1.80 -1.13
N ILE A 43 6.49 1.00 -0.61
CA ILE A 43 6.57 0.79 0.83
C ILE A 43 6.93 2.15 1.40
N ASP A 44 5.91 2.92 1.78
CA ASP A 44 6.10 4.19 2.44
C ASP A 44 6.66 3.87 3.83
N LEU A 45 7.98 3.99 3.94
CA LEU A 45 8.70 3.86 5.19
C LEU A 45 8.43 5.07 6.09
N VAL A 46 7.95 6.17 5.50
CA VAL A 46 7.31 7.22 6.26
C VAL A 46 5.89 6.73 6.53
N PRO A 47 5.51 6.46 7.78
CA PRO A 47 4.19 5.93 8.04
C PRO A 47 3.12 6.91 7.54
N ASP A 48 1.95 6.37 7.19
CA ASP A 48 0.74 7.06 6.69
C ASP A 48 0.23 8.23 7.58
N TYR A 49 1.01 8.75 8.52
CA TYR A 49 0.78 10.05 9.17
C TYR A 49 1.54 11.21 8.49
N ALA A 50 2.55 10.98 7.64
CA ALA A 50 3.09 12.04 6.78
C ALA A 50 2.14 12.36 5.62
N ILE A 51 1.36 11.35 5.21
CA ILE A 51 0.06 11.50 4.55
C ILE A 51 -0.99 11.17 5.60
N SER A 52 -0.99 11.87 6.74
CA SER A 52 -2.06 11.71 7.72
C SER A 52 -3.37 11.76 6.97
N SER A 53 -4.26 10.82 7.24
CA SER A 53 -5.68 10.99 6.93
C SER A 53 -6.21 12.38 7.33
N ALA A 54 -5.50 13.12 8.22
CA ALA A 54 -5.66 14.56 8.47
C ALA A 54 -5.27 15.53 7.33
N ALA A 55 -4.32 15.19 6.47
CA ALA A 55 -4.02 15.88 5.21
C ALA A 55 -4.94 15.40 4.06
N VAL A 56 -5.53 14.20 4.18
CA VAL A 56 -6.63 13.68 3.34
C VAL A 56 -8.03 14.09 3.90
N VAL A 57 -8.07 15.02 4.86
CA VAL A 57 -9.29 15.45 5.60
C VAL A 57 -10.36 16.12 4.75
N ASP A 58 -10.07 16.49 3.51
CA ASP A 58 -11.13 17.05 2.66
C ASP A 58 -12.14 16.01 2.17
N GLY A 59 -11.99 14.71 2.49
CA GLY A 59 -13.02 13.72 2.20
C GLY A 59 -13.27 12.61 3.24
N ALA A 60 -12.25 12.11 3.94
CA ALA A 60 -12.34 10.75 4.49
C ALA A 60 -12.07 10.54 6.00
N GLY A 61 -11.66 11.57 6.77
CA GLY A 61 -11.40 11.45 8.21
C GLY A 61 -10.36 10.39 8.60
N ILE A 62 -10.04 10.29 9.90
CA ILE A 62 -9.17 9.23 10.42
C ILE A 62 -9.87 7.87 10.23
N GLY A 63 -9.31 7.02 9.38
CA GLY A 63 -9.84 5.67 9.10
C GLY A 63 -10.56 5.51 7.76
N GLY A 64 -10.53 6.52 6.87
CA GLY A 64 -11.01 6.40 5.49
C GLY A 64 -12.53 6.44 5.31
N ALA A 65 -13.30 6.50 6.40
CA ALA A 65 -14.74 6.74 6.37
C ALA A 65 -15.00 8.21 6.71
N GLY A 66 -15.49 8.98 5.74
CA GLY A 66 -15.85 10.39 5.94
C GLY A 66 -16.88 10.55 7.05
N LEU A 67 -16.65 11.53 7.94
CA LEU A 67 -17.66 11.95 8.92
C LEU A 67 -18.90 12.45 8.16
N PRO A 68 -20.13 12.15 8.64
CA PRO A 68 -21.34 12.69 8.05
C PRO A 68 -21.34 14.22 8.16
N ASP A 69 -22.14 14.89 7.33
CA ASP A 69 -22.10 16.36 7.17
C ASP A 69 -22.26 17.12 8.49
N GLU A 70 -23.13 16.62 9.37
CA GLU A 70 -23.39 17.16 10.71
C GLU A 70 -22.23 16.94 11.71
N LEU A 71 -21.28 16.06 11.40
CA LEU A 71 -20.09 15.77 12.22
C LEU A 71 -18.78 16.21 11.56
N ARG A 72 -18.81 16.91 10.41
CA ARG A 72 -17.60 17.39 9.74
C ARG A 72 -16.73 18.24 10.68
N LEU A 73 -15.41 18.17 10.46
CA LEU A 73 -14.46 18.99 11.21
C LEU A 73 -14.70 20.47 10.92
N THR A 74 -14.75 21.28 11.98
CA THR A 74 -14.81 22.75 11.85
C THR A 74 -13.49 23.29 11.31
N ALA A 75 -13.50 24.53 10.83
CA ALA A 75 -12.26 25.21 10.40
C ALA A 75 -11.22 25.26 11.53
N ASP A 76 -11.66 25.53 12.76
CA ASP A 76 -10.78 25.59 13.93
C ASP A 76 -10.17 24.22 14.24
N GLN A 77 -10.96 23.15 14.23
CA GLN A 77 -10.46 21.79 14.43
C GLN A 77 -9.44 21.39 13.35
N LYS A 78 -9.70 21.74 12.09
CA LYS A 78 -8.75 21.50 10.99
C LYS A 78 -7.43 22.25 11.22
N ALA A 79 -7.50 23.52 11.61
CA ALA A 79 -6.32 24.34 11.88
C ALA A 79 -5.50 23.80 13.06
N GLU A 80 -6.16 23.37 14.14
CA GLU A 80 -5.50 22.80 15.32
C GLU A 80 -4.80 21.47 14.98
N ILE A 81 -5.47 20.57 14.27
CA ILE A 81 -4.87 19.30 13.83
C ILE A 81 -3.68 19.56 12.89
N ALA A 82 -3.79 20.53 11.98
CA ALA A 82 -2.69 20.91 11.10
C ALA A 82 -1.47 21.44 11.89
N ALA A 83 -1.70 22.26 12.91
CA ALA A 83 -0.63 22.77 13.77
C ALA A 83 0.06 21.65 14.56
N LEU A 84 -0.68 20.67 15.09
CA LEU A 84 -0.11 19.50 15.76
C LEU A 84 0.79 18.67 14.82
N HIS A 85 0.37 18.47 13.58
CA HIS A 85 1.17 17.77 12.57
C HIS A 85 2.43 18.54 12.17
N GLU A 86 2.34 19.86 12.00
CA GLU A 86 3.49 20.71 11.70
C GLU A 86 4.51 20.66 12.84
N ALA A 87 4.07 20.82 14.09
CA ALA A 87 4.95 20.78 15.26
C ALA A 87 5.70 19.45 15.36
N PHE A 88 4.99 18.32 15.21
CA PHE A 88 5.61 17.00 15.20
C PHE A 88 6.63 16.85 14.07
N ARG A 89 6.32 17.33 12.85
CA ARG A 89 7.26 17.26 11.73
C ARG A 89 8.51 18.09 11.98
N GLN A 90 8.38 19.27 12.57
CA GLN A 90 9.53 20.13 12.88
C GLN A 90 10.42 19.51 13.96
N GLU A 91 9.81 18.90 14.98
CA GLU A 91 10.54 18.23 16.06
C GLU A 91 11.32 17.00 15.57
N HIS A 92 10.77 16.25 14.61
CA HIS A 92 11.38 15.02 14.07
C HIS A 92 11.90 15.17 12.63
N GLU A 93 12.39 16.36 12.25
CA GLU A 93 12.83 16.64 10.88
C GLU A 93 13.95 15.68 10.44
N ASP A 94 14.92 15.44 11.33
CA ASP A 94 16.09 14.59 11.06
C ASP A 94 15.70 13.11 10.91
N GLU A 95 14.85 12.59 11.78
CA GLU A 95 14.34 11.21 11.69
C GLU A 95 13.53 10.98 10.42
N ILE A 96 12.67 11.95 10.05
CA ILE A 96 11.90 11.89 8.81
C ILE A 96 12.84 11.94 7.59
N ALA A 97 13.87 12.79 7.62
CA ALA A 97 14.87 12.85 6.56
C ALA A 97 15.64 11.53 6.41
N ALA A 98 15.98 10.88 7.53
CA ALA A 98 16.63 9.58 7.57
C ALA A 98 15.73 8.47 6.98
N LEU A 99 14.46 8.40 7.38
CA LEU A 99 13.51 7.43 6.81
C LEU A 99 13.36 7.58 5.29
N ARG A 100 13.25 8.81 4.80
CA ARG A 100 13.21 9.11 3.35
C ARG A 100 14.51 8.70 2.65
N ALA A 101 15.66 8.80 3.31
CA ALA A 101 16.92 8.36 2.75
C ALA A 101 16.98 6.83 2.63
N ILE A 102 16.53 6.10 3.66
CA ILE A 102 16.43 4.63 3.65
C ILE A 102 15.49 4.18 2.52
N GLU A 103 14.34 4.83 2.35
CA GLU A 103 13.39 4.51 1.28
C GLU A 103 14.01 4.65 -0.12
N ARG A 104 14.78 5.73 -0.35
CA ARG A 104 15.54 5.91 -1.60
C ARG A 104 16.58 4.79 -1.79
N GLN A 105 17.32 4.43 -0.75
CA GLN A 105 18.31 3.35 -0.81
C GLN A 105 17.66 2.00 -1.14
N ILE A 106 16.51 1.67 -0.55
CA ILE A 106 15.77 0.44 -0.87
C ILE A 106 15.35 0.43 -2.34
N ARG A 107 14.84 1.56 -2.85
CA ARG A 107 14.45 1.69 -4.26
C ARG A 107 15.64 1.50 -5.20
N ASP A 108 16.78 2.10 -4.89
CA ASP A 108 17.99 1.99 -5.70
C ASP A 108 18.59 0.57 -5.65
N LEU A 109 18.57 -0.09 -4.49
CA LEU A 109 18.94 -1.51 -4.36
C LEU A 109 18.04 -2.40 -5.23
N ARG A 110 16.72 -2.21 -5.20
CA ARG A 110 15.81 -3.00 -6.05
C ARG A 110 16.13 -2.84 -7.54
N ARG A 111 16.39 -1.61 -7.99
CA ARG A 111 16.73 -1.31 -9.39
C ARG A 111 18.08 -1.88 -9.81
N SER A 112 19.04 -1.92 -8.90
CA SER A 112 20.40 -2.41 -9.16
C SER A 112 20.56 -3.92 -8.95
N GLY A 113 19.50 -4.64 -8.55
CA GLY A 113 19.56 -6.07 -8.25
C GLY A 113 20.22 -6.40 -6.91
N GLY A 114 20.17 -5.47 -5.95
CA GLY A 114 20.66 -5.63 -4.59
C GLY A 114 20.06 -6.83 -3.87
N SER A 115 20.78 -7.32 -2.86
CA SER A 115 20.39 -8.53 -2.15
C SER A 115 19.20 -8.31 -1.20
N ARG A 116 18.48 -9.40 -0.92
CA ARG A 116 17.41 -9.39 0.08
C ARG A 116 17.93 -9.07 1.49
N ASP A 117 19.18 -9.42 1.79
CA ASP A 117 19.79 -9.19 3.10
C ASP A 117 20.07 -7.70 3.32
N GLU A 118 20.56 -6.99 2.29
CA GLU A 118 20.74 -5.53 2.32
C GLU A 118 19.41 -4.79 2.52
N ILE A 119 18.37 -5.19 1.78
CA ILE A 119 17.03 -4.61 1.94
C ILE A 119 16.49 -4.88 3.36
N ARG A 120 16.70 -6.08 3.93
CA ARG A 120 16.28 -6.39 5.30
C ARG A 120 17.05 -5.57 6.34
N ALA A 121 18.34 -5.31 6.12
CA ALA A 121 19.13 -4.46 7.00
C ALA A 121 18.56 -3.03 7.05
N LEU A 122 18.25 -2.45 5.88
CA LEU A 122 17.61 -1.13 5.76
C LEU A 122 16.24 -1.07 6.46
N PHE A 123 15.43 -2.14 6.37
CA PHE A 123 14.19 -2.23 7.15
C PHE A 123 14.44 -2.29 8.67
N GLY A 124 15.52 -2.93 9.11
CA GLY A 124 15.93 -2.93 10.51
C GLY A 124 16.31 -1.54 11.00
N GLU A 125 17.04 -0.77 10.19
CA GLU A 125 17.39 0.63 10.49
C GLU A 125 16.15 1.52 10.56
N ALA A 126 15.26 1.44 9.56
CA ALA A 126 14.01 2.19 9.56
C ALA A 126 13.17 1.86 10.80
N ARG A 127 13.10 0.57 11.17
CA ARG A 127 12.38 0.14 12.37
C ARG A 127 12.95 0.76 13.64
N ALA A 128 14.27 0.83 13.79
CA ALA A 128 14.88 1.43 14.97
C ALA A 128 14.53 2.93 15.11
N ILE A 129 14.50 3.66 13.99
CA ILE A 129 14.08 5.07 13.98
C ILE A 129 12.60 5.19 14.39
N LEU A 130 11.73 4.36 13.82
CA LEU A 130 10.29 4.34 14.13
C LEU A 130 10.01 3.97 15.59
N ASP A 131 10.73 2.96 16.12
CA ASP A 131 10.62 2.56 17.52
C ASP A 131 11.06 3.70 18.46
N GLY A 132 12.05 4.51 18.05
CA GLY A 132 12.50 5.70 18.79
C GLY A 132 11.47 6.84 18.86
N MET A 133 10.63 6.99 17.84
CA MET A 133 9.57 8.01 17.79
C MET A 133 8.21 7.52 18.36
N ALA A 134 8.13 6.28 18.86
CA ALA A 134 6.86 5.62 19.17
C ALA A 134 6.04 6.35 20.25
N ASP A 135 6.69 6.86 21.30
CA ASP A 135 6.01 7.58 22.37
C ASP A 135 5.49 8.94 21.90
N ASP A 136 6.28 9.66 21.09
CA ASP A 136 5.88 10.94 20.51
C ASP A 136 4.71 10.76 19.52
N PHE A 137 4.67 9.65 18.78
CA PHE A 137 3.50 9.29 18.00
C PHE A 137 2.27 9.07 18.85
N ALA A 138 2.39 8.34 19.95
CA ALA A 138 1.27 8.11 20.85
C ALA A 138 0.76 9.44 21.43
N ALA A 139 1.67 10.36 21.75
CA ALA A 139 1.34 11.70 22.21
C ALA A 139 0.61 12.51 21.12
N LEU A 140 1.12 12.54 19.88
CA LEU A 140 0.48 13.21 18.74
C LEU A 140 -0.94 12.66 18.50
N GLN A 141 -1.11 11.34 18.48
CA GLN A 141 -2.42 10.70 18.29
C GLN A 141 -3.39 11.08 19.42
N SER A 142 -2.91 11.08 20.66
CA SER A 142 -3.72 11.51 21.81
C SER A 142 -4.14 12.98 21.71
N ALA A 143 -3.22 13.87 21.29
CA ALA A 143 -3.51 15.29 21.10
C ALA A 143 -4.56 15.50 20.00
N ILE A 144 -4.40 14.85 18.85
CA ILE A 144 -5.38 14.88 17.75
C ILE A 144 -6.74 14.33 18.21
N TRP A 145 -6.76 13.24 18.99
CA TRP A 145 -8.00 12.66 19.51
C TRP A 145 -8.77 13.62 20.43
N ALA A 146 -8.06 14.49 21.14
CA ALA A 146 -8.64 15.51 22.01
C ALA A 146 -9.37 16.62 21.23
N VAL A 147 -8.94 16.93 20.00
CA VAL A 147 -9.57 17.95 19.13
C VAL A 147 -10.99 17.56 18.72
N TYR A 148 -11.28 16.27 18.58
CA TYR A 148 -12.62 15.80 18.22
C TYR A 148 -13.64 16.06 19.34
N THR A 149 -14.88 16.36 18.96
CA THR A 149 -16.01 16.39 19.89
C THR A 149 -16.37 15.00 20.39
N PRO A 150 -17.09 14.86 21.52
CA PRO A 150 -17.59 13.57 21.97
C PRO A 150 -18.44 12.83 20.92
N ALA A 151 -19.27 13.55 20.16
CA ALA A 151 -20.11 12.96 19.11
C ALA A 151 -19.27 12.43 17.93
N GLN A 152 -18.27 13.18 17.50
CA GLN A 152 -17.31 12.74 16.47
C GLN A 152 -16.54 11.49 16.94
N ARG A 153 -16.02 11.49 18.18
CA ARG A 153 -15.32 10.32 18.75
C ARG A 153 -16.22 9.09 18.80
N ALA A 154 -17.45 9.24 19.27
CA ALA A 154 -18.42 8.14 19.33
C ALA A 154 -18.72 7.59 17.93
N TRP A 155 -18.86 8.45 16.92
CA TRP A 155 -19.03 8.02 15.54
C TRP A 155 -17.81 7.26 15.03
N ILE A 156 -16.59 7.79 15.24
CA ILE A 156 -15.35 7.14 14.79
C ILE A 156 -15.18 5.77 15.46
N GLU A 157 -15.45 5.65 16.75
CA GLU A 157 -15.39 4.37 17.47
C GLU A 157 -16.42 3.37 16.96
N ALA A 158 -17.65 3.82 16.72
CA ALA A 158 -18.72 2.97 16.17
C ALA A 158 -18.42 2.47 14.76
N HIS A 159 -17.68 3.25 13.97
CA HIS A 159 -17.33 2.97 12.57
C HIS A 159 -15.86 2.55 12.40
N ARG A 160 -15.14 2.30 13.49
CA ARG A 160 -13.74 1.90 13.45
C ARG A 160 -13.62 0.55 12.71
N PRO A 161 -12.71 0.40 11.74
CA PRO A 161 -12.43 -0.90 11.16
C PRO A 161 -12.11 -1.91 12.25
N ARG A 162 -12.96 -2.94 12.38
CA ARG A 162 -12.72 -4.01 13.35
C ARG A 162 -11.55 -4.84 12.85
N VAL A 163 -10.56 -5.08 13.71
CA VAL A 163 -9.52 -6.08 13.42
C VAL A 163 -10.23 -7.43 13.40
N CYS A 164 -10.05 -8.19 12.31
CA CYS A 164 -10.62 -9.54 12.23
C CYS A 164 -10.17 -10.33 13.48
N GLY A 165 -11.11 -10.95 14.20
CA GLY A 165 -10.77 -11.79 15.36
C GLY A 165 -9.87 -12.97 14.98
N PRO A 166 -9.38 -13.77 15.95
CA PRO A 166 -8.49 -14.90 15.69
C PRO A 166 -9.06 -15.94 14.71
N ASN A 167 -10.39 -15.98 14.56
CA ASN A 167 -11.10 -16.86 13.62
C ASN A 167 -11.27 -16.26 12.22
N GLY A 168 -10.78 -15.04 11.98
CA GLY A 168 -10.96 -14.30 10.74
C GLY A 168 -12.40 -13.85 10.49
N PRO A 169 -12.67 -13.16 9.37
CA PRO A 169 -14.03 -12.99 8.89
C PRO A 169 -14.63 -14.36 8.52
N PRO A 170 -15.95 -14.54 8.56
CA PRO A 170 -16.60 -15.72 8.01
C PRO A 170 -16.13 -15.92 6.57
N ARG A 171 -15.79 -17.16 6.21
CA ARG A 171 -15.29 -17.45 4.86
C ARG A 171 -16.37 -17.11 3.83
N LEU A 172 -15.94 -16.55 2.70
CA LEU A 172 -16.78 -16.41 1.53
C LEU A 172 -17.03 -17.80 0.94
N THR A 173 -18.24 -18.02 0.44
CA THR A 173 -18.57 -19.21 -0.37
C THR A 173 -17.86 -19.13 -1.72
N ASP A 174 -17.68 -20.28 -2.39
CA ASP A 174 -17.06 -20.31 -3.71
C ASP A 174 -17.89 -19.50 -4.73
N GLU A 175 -19.22 -19.52 -4.62
CA GLU A 175 -20.13 -18.71 -5.43
C GLU A 175 -19.91 -17.21 -5.19
N GLN A 176 -19.79 -16.77 -3.93
CA GLN A 176 -19.50 -15.37 -3.59
C GLN A 176 -18.12 -14.95 -4.12
N VAL A 177 -17.09 -15.80 -4.02
CA VAL A 177 -15.76 -15.53 -4.56
C VAL A 177 -15.81 -15.36 -6.07
N ALA A 178 -16.52 -16.25 -6.78
CA ALA A 178 -16.70 -16.15 -8.22
C ALA A 178 -17.43 -14.87 -8.62
N ALA A 179 -18.52 -14.51 -7.92
CA ALA A 179 -19.27 -13.29 -8.18
C ALA A 179 -18.45 -12.02 -7.92
N ILE A 180 -17.68 -11.95 -6.83
CA ILE A 180 -16.80 -10.81 -6.53
C ILE A 180 -15.70 -10.67 -7.60
N ARG A 181 -15.13 -11.78 -8.08
CA ARG A 181 -14.16 -11.74 -9.18
C ARG A 181 -14.78 -11.19 -10.47
N ALA A 182 -15.99 -11.64 -10.81
CA ALA A 182 -16.72 -11.14 -11.97
C ALA A 182 -17.04 -9.64 -11.85
N LEU A 183 -17.48 -9.17 -10.68
CA LEU A 183 -17.70 -7.73 -10.42
C LEU A 183 -16.42 -6.91 -10.59
N ARG A 184 -15.29 -7.40 -10.07
CA ARG A 184 -13.99 -6.73 -10.22
C ARG A 184 -13.54 -6.67 -11.68
N GLN A 185 -13.71 -7.77 -12.42
CA GLN A 185 -13.41 -7.79 -13.84
C GLN A 185 -14.28 -6.79 -14.61
N ALA A 186 -15.60 -6.82 -14.38
CA ALA A 186 -16.52 -5.89 -15.02
C ALA A 186 -16.21 -4.42 -14.68
N PHE A 187 -15.83 -4.12 -13.43
CA PHE A 187 -15.35 -2.81 -13.03
C PHE A 187 -14.12 -2.39 -13.85
N GLN A 188 -13.08 -3.22 -13.88
CA GLN A 188 -11.84 -2.93 -14.63
C GLN A 188 -12.11 -2.70 -16.11
N GLU A 189 -12.98 -3.51 -16.72
CA GLU A 189 -13.40 -3.32 -18.11
C GLU A 189 -14.17 -2.01 -18.29
N SER A 190 -15.04 -1.65 -17.34
CA SER A 190 -15.89 -0.46 -17.42
C SER A 190 -15.17 0.87 -17.23
N VAL A 191 -14.02 0.88 -16.51
CA VAL A 191 -13.24 2.10 -16.24
C VAL A 191 -11.92 2.15 -17.01
N ALA A 192 -11.73 1.26 -17.99
CA ALA A 192 -10.44 1.08 -18.66
C ALA A 192 -10.01 2.35 -19.41
N ASP A 193 -10.94 3.01 -20.09
CA ASP A 193 -10.67 4.22 -20.88
C ASP A 193 -10.38 5.41 -19.95
N GLU A 194 -11.14 5.58 -18.87
CA GLU A 194 -10.93 6.60 -17.84
C GLU A 194 -9.56 6.45 -17.18
N LEU A 195 -9.19 5.22 -16.78
CA LEU A 195 -7.87 4.95 -16.20
C LEU A 195 -6.73 5.24 -17.19
N ALA A 196 -6.94 4.94 -18.48
CA ALA A 196 -5.96 5.27 -19.52
C ALA A 196 -5.80 6.80 -19.70
N ALA A 197 -6.90 7.55 -19.70
CA ALA A 197 -6.89 9.00 -19.79
C ALA A 197 -6.19 9.64 -18.58
N ILE A 198 -6.54 9.22 -17.36
CA ILE A 198 -5.92 9.67 -16.11
C ILE A 198 -4.42 9.38 -16.14
N LYS A 199 -4.01 8.18 -16.56
CA LYS A 199 -2.60 7.82 -16.70
C LYS A 199 -1.86 8.75 -17.66
N ALA A 200 -2.42 8.99 -18.84
CA ALA A 200 -1.83 9.88 -19.85
C ALA A 200 -1.68 11.31 -19.32
N ALA A 201 -2.67 11.84 -18.60
CA ALA A 201 -2.60 13.16 -17.98
C ALA A 201 -1.51 13.24 -16.90
N HIS A 202 -1.34 12.20 -16.08
CA HIS A 202 -0.24 12.14 -15.12
C HIS A 202 1.14 12.10 -15.78
N GLU A 203 1.28 11.37 -16.89
CA GLU A 203 2.51 11.35 -17.70
C GLU A 203 2.79 12.73 -18.31
N ALA A 204 1.77 13.39 -18.85
CA ALA A 204 1.87 14.74 -19.39
C ALA A 204 2.24 15.78 -18.31
N ALA A 205 1.60 15.72 -17.15
CA ALA A 205 1.90 16.58 -16.00
C ALA A 205 3.34 16.39 -15.51
N ARG A 206 3.83 15.15 -15.48
CA ARG A 206 5.23 14.83 -15.14
C ARG A 206 6.20 15.41 -16.17
N ALA A 207 5.92 15.26 -17.46
CA ALA A 207 6.75 15.80 -18.53
C ALA A 207 6.78 17.35 -18.49
N ALA A 208 5.62 17.99 -18.29
CA ALA A 208 5.50 19.44 -18.15
C ALA A 208 6.33 19.95 -16.96
N ARG A 209 6.24 19.27 -15.80
CA ARG A 209 7.06 19.61 -14.62
C ARG A 209 8.55 19.50 -14.91
N GLN A 210 8.99 18.46 -15.61
CA GLN A 210 10.41 18.28 -15.99
C GLN A 210 10.88 19.36 -16.98
N ALA A 211 9.97 19.88 -17.81
CA ALA A 211 10.22 20.99 -18.73
C ALA A 211 10.19 22.37 -18.05
N GLY A 212 9.93 22.45 -16.75
CA GLY A 212 9.86 23.71 -16.01
C GLY A 212 8.52 24.43 -16.10
N ALA A 213 7.44 23.73 -16.46
CA ALA A 213 6.09 24.28 -16.42
C ALA A 213 5.72 24.74 -15.00
N SER A 214 4.91 25.80 -14.94
CA SER A 214 4.36 26.33 -13.71
C SER A 214 3.32 25.39 -13.09
N GLU A 215 3.05 25.57 -11.79
CA GLU A 215 1.99 24.82 -11.10
C GLU A 215 0.61 25.04 -11.72
N ALA A 216 0.34 26.22 -12.27
CA ALA A 216 -0.92 26.52 -12.93
C ALA A 216 -1.11 25.70 -14.21
N GLU A 217 -0.04 25.51 -15.00
CA GLU A 217 -0.06 24.68 -16.20
C GLU A 217 -0.22 23.20 -15.85
N ILE A 218 0.49 22.72 -14.83
CA ILE A 218 0.33 21.35 -14.34
C ILE A 218 -1.10 21.10 -13.84
N ARG A 219 -1.67 22.06 -13.09
CA ARG A 219 -3.06 21.97 -12.62
C ARG A 219 -4.05 21.92 -13.79
N ALA A 220 -3.83 22.72 -14.84
CA ALA A 220 -4.68 22.69 -16.03
C ALA A 220 -4.68 21.29 -16.68
N ILE A 221 -3.51 20.66 -16.82
CA ILE A 221 -3.40 19.28 -17.35
C ILE A 221 -4.22 18.28 -16.52
N LEU A 222 -4.24 18.43 -15.20
CA LEU A 222 -4.97 17.53 -14.32
C LEU A 222 -6.48 17.86 -14.23
N GLU A 223 -6.86 19.12 -14.43
CA GLU A 223 -8.28 19.51 -14.49
C GLU A 223 -8.97 18.90 -15.72
N ASP A 224 -8.22 18.69 -16.82
CA ASP A 224 -8.72 18.07 -18.05
C ASP A 224 -9.19 16.61 -17.87
N VAL A 225 -8.77 15.92 -16.80
CA VAL A 225 -9.18 14.52 -16.50
C VAL A 225 -10.06 14.37 -15.27
N LYS A 226 -10.63 15.48 -14.79
CA LYS A 226 -11.40 15.49 -13.54
C LYS A 226 -12.68 14.67 -13.64
N ASP A 227 -13.35 14.72 -14.79
CA ASP A 227 -14.60 13.99 -15.03
C ASP A 227 -14.35 12.47 -15.02
N GLU A 228 -13.24 12.02 -15.61
CA GLU A 228 -12.78 10.62 -15.57
C GLU A 228 -12.46 10.18 -14.14
N MET A 229 -11.78 11.02 -13.36
CA MET A 229 -11.51 10.72 -11.95
C MET A 229 -12.81 10.59 -11.13
N GLU A 230 -13.81 11.42 -11.41
CA GLU A 230 -15.12 11.33 -10.77
C GLU A 230 -15.87 10.07 -11.20
N ALA A 231 -15.82 9.72 -12.48
CA ALA A 231 -16.41 8.50 -13.02
C ALA A 231 -15.81 7.24 -12.38
N VAL A 232 -14.48 7.15 -12.26
CA VAL A 232 -13.79 6.05 -11.57
C VAL A 232 -14.25 5.96 -10.12
N ARG A 233 -14.27 7.07 -9.38
CA ARG A 233 -14.74 7.08 -7.98
C ARG A 233 -16.21 6.64 -7.84
N ALA A 234 -17.06 7.03 -8.78
CA ALA A 234 -18.45 6.59 -8.81
C ALA A 234 -18.57 5.08 -9.05
N ALA A 235 -17.79 4.57 -10.01
CA ALA A 235 -17.72 3.13 -10.30
C ALA A 235 -17.14 2.33 -9.11
N GLU A 236 -16.17 2.87 -8.38
CA GLU A 236 -15.62 2.24 -7.16
C GLU A 236 -16.67 2.13 -6.05
N ARG A 237 -17.44 3.20 -5.81
CA ARG A 237 -18.57 3.18 -4.85
C ARG A 237 -19.58 2.12 -5.25
N LYS A 238 -19.94 2.06 -6.53
CA LYS A 238 -20.86 1.05 -7.05
C LYS A 238 -20.31 -0.38 -6.89
N LEU A 239 -19.04 -0.62 -7.23
CA LEU A 239 -18.39 -1.91 -7.03
C LEU A 239 -18.44 -2.33 -5.55
N HIS A 240 -18.16 -1.40 -4.65
CA HIS A 240 -18.23 -1.64 -3.21
C HIS A 240 -19.65 -2.03 -2.77
N GLU A 241 -20.67 -1.27 -3.18
CA GLU A 241 -22.08 -1.56 -2.91
C GLU A 241 -22.50 -2.94 -3.42
N ASP A 242 -22.16 -3.26 -4.68
CA ASP A 242 -22.48 -4.54 -5.31
C ASP A 242 -21.79 -5.71 -4.57
N ILE A 243 -20.53 -5.55 -4.13
CA ILE A 243 -19.83 -6.54 -3.30
C ILE A 243 -20.54 -6.71 -1.95
N MET A 244 -20.90 -5.62 -1.26
CA MET A 244 -21.57 -5.69 0.05
C MET A 244 -22.95 -6.35 -0.03
N ALA A 245 -23.64 -6.22 -1.17
CA ALA A 245 -24.90 -6.89 -1.44
C ALA A 245 -24.76 -8.42 -1.55
N LEU A 246 -23.59 -8.93 -1.98
CA LEU A 246 -23.32 -10.38 -2.06
C LEU A 246 -23.08 -11.04 -0.70
N LEU A 247 -22.76 -10.27 0.33
CA LEU A 247 -22.38 -10.77 1.65
C LEU A 247 -23.60 -11.09 2.52
N THR A 248 -23.46 -12.08 3.40
CA THR A 248 -24.44 -12.30 4.47
C THR A 248 -24.40 -11.17 5.50
N PRO A 249 -25.46 -10.96 6.30
CA PRO A 249 -25.41 -9.99 7.41
C PRO A 249 -24.24 -10.22 8.36
N GLU A 250 -23.91 -11.48 8.65
CA GLU A 250 -22.75 -11.83 9.49
C GLU A 250 -21.42 -11.47 8.81
N GLN A 251 -21.26 -11.78 7.52
CA GLN A 251 -20.07 -11.40 6.75
C GLN A 251 -19.93 -9.88 6.61
N ARG A 252 -21.03 -9.13 6.45
CA ARG A 252 -21.01 -7.66 6.46
C ARG A 252 -20.62 -7.11 7.83
N ALA A 253 -21.19 -7.65 8.90
CA ALA A 253 -20.85 -7.26 10.27
C ALA A 253 -19.39 -7.59 10.63
N ALA A 254 -18.85 -8.62 9.99
CA ALA A 254 -17.47 -9.05 10.09
C ALA A 254 -16.59 -8.56 8.92
N TRP A 255 -17.07 -7.62 8.09
CA TRP A 255 -16.29 -7.00 7.03
C TRP A 255 -15.22 -6.10 7.67
N CYS A 256 -14.18 -6.77 8.15
CA CYS A 256 -12.99 -6.17 8.68
C CYS A 256 -12.09 -5.80 7.50
N VAL A 257 -11.38 -4.68 7.63
CA VAL A 257 -10.21 -4.44 6.78
C VAL A 257 -9.22 -5.52 7.15
N VAL A 258 -9.01 -6.49 6.24
CA VAL A 258 -7.86 -7.38 6.35
C VAL A 258 -6.66 -6.45 6.26
N ARG A 259 -6.03 -6.12 7.40
CA ARG A 259 -4.70 -5.53 7.41
C ARG A 259 -3.82 -6.54 6.69
N ARG A 260 -3.56 -6.33 5.41
CA ARG A 260 -2.63 -7.13 4.64
C ARG A 260 -1.21 -6.69 5.01
N HIS A 261 -0.87 -6.84 6.29
CA HIS A 261 0.48 -6.76 6.81
C HIS A 261 0.73 -7.97 7.69
N VAL A 262 0.88 -9.12 7.05
CA VAL A 262 1.80 -10.11 7.59
C VAL A 262 3.14 -9.78 6.94
N ALA A 263 3.95 -8.98 7.62
CA ALA A 263 5.38 -8.94 7.32
C ALA A 263 5.89 -10.40 7.37
N PRO A 264 6.71 -10.84 6.41
CA PRO A 264 7.24 -12.19 6.41
C PRO A 264 8.19 -12.36 7.61
N GLY A 265 7.81 -13.17 8.61
CA GLY A 265 8.81 -13.80 9.49
C GLY A 265 8.72 -13.61 11.01
N GLY A 266 7.53 -13.57 11.63
CA GLY A 266 7.43 -13.76 13.09
C GLY A 266 7.22 -15.24 13.46
N PRO A 267 8.06 -15.89 14.28
CA PRO A 267 7.75 -17.22 14.81
C PRO A 267 6.51 -17.15 15.71
N ARG A 268 5.52 -18.01 15.42
CA ARG A 268 4.41 -18.25 16.35
C ARG A 268 4.94 -19.14 17.46
N HIS A 269 5.15 -18.57 18.65
CA HIS A 269 5.29 -19.41 19.84
C HIS A 269 3.91 -19.98 20.23
N PRO A 270 3.88 -21.24 20.71
CA PRO A 270 2.66 -21.98 21.01
C PRO A 270 1.86 -21.38 22.17
#